data_AF-R7VJ21-F1
#
_entry.id   AF-R7VJ21-F1
#
_cell.length_a   1.000
_cell.length_b   1.000
_cell.length_c   1.000
_cell.angle_alpha   90.00
_cell.angle_beta   90.00
_cell.angle_gamma   90.00
#
_symmetry.space_group_name_H-M   'P 1'
#
loop_
_entity.id
_entity.type
_entity.pdbx_description
1 polymer ?
#
loop_
_entity_poly.entity_id
_entity_poly.type
_entity_poly.pdbx_seq_one_letter_code
_entity_poly.pdbx_strand_id
1 'polypeptide(L)'
;PDMKEEVNRQLTFNNWLHHFPVKASALAKAGFFFIGPGDRVECAFCGGRVSKWVPGDSALGKHQHLFPTCLIVENLSMKGQ
;
A
#
# COMPACT_ATOMS: atom_id res chain seq x y z
N PRO A 1 -4.61 -15.37 -6.27
CA PRO A 1 -5.52 -14.78 -5.26
C PRO A 1 -5.99 -13.39 -5.70
N ASP A 2 -7.22 -12.99 -5.33
CA ASP A 2 -7.73 -11.65 -5.67
C ASP A 2 -7.13 -10.60 -4.74
N MET A 3 -6.29 -9.72 -5.28
CA MET A 3 -5.63 -8.67 -4.49
C MET A 3 -6.57 -7.53 -4.08
N LYS A 4 -7.83 -7.53 -4.54
CA LYS A 4 -8.84 -6.58 -4.03
C LYS A 4 -9.20 -6.84 -2.57
N GLU A 5 -9.06 -8.08 -2.09
CA GLU A 5 -9.23 -8.41 -0.68
C GLU A 5 -8.00 -8.03 0.15
N GLU A 6 -8.20 -7.35 1.28
CA GLU A 6 -7.09 -6.90 2.13
C GLU A 6 -6.27 -8.07 2.69
N VAL A 7 -6.92 -9.15 3.11
CA VAL A 7 -6.25 -10.34 3.65
C VAL A 7 -5.25 -10.92 2.66
N ASN A 8 -5.61 -10.98 1.36
CA ASN A 8 -4.72 -11.47 0.32
C ASN A 8 -3.51 -10.57 0.13
N ARG A 9 -3.69 -9.25 0.25
CA ARG A 9 -2.56 -8.30 0.21
C ARG A 9 -1.65 -8.46 1.41
N GLN A 10 -2.20 -8.62 2.63
CA GLN A 10 -1.42 -8.81 3.85
C GLN A 10 -0.48 -10.03 3.73
N LEU A 11 -0.97 -11.14 3.16
CA LEU A 11 -0.19 -12.36 2.96
C LEU A 11 1.02 -12.20 2.04
N THR A 12 1.05 -11.17 1.18
CA THR A 12 2.21 -10.92 0.30
C THR A 12 3.43 -10.39 1.06
N PHE A 13 3.23 -9.83 2.25
CA PHE A 13 4.29 -9.17 3.03
C PHE A 13 5.13 -10.13 3.89
N ASN A 14 5.09 -11.44 3.63
CA ASN A 14 5.90 -12.42 4.38
C ASN A 14 7.41 -12.12 4.37
N ASN A 15 7.90 -11.46 3.30
CA ASN A 15 9.30 -11.05 3.16
C ASN A 15 9.51 -9.54 3.37
N TRP A 16 8.52 -8.83 3.92
CA TRP A 16 8.65 -7.42 4.25
C TRP A 16 9.51 -7.26 5.50
N LEU A 17 10.70 -6.70 5.29
CA LEU A 17 11.71 -6.64 6.34
C LEU A 17 11.35 -5.62 7.42
N HIS A 18 11.63 -5.96 8.67
CA HIS A 18 11.32 -5.14 9.84
C HIS A 18 12.01 -3.75 9.81
N HIS A 19 13.07 -3.58 9.03
CA HIS A 19 13.77 -2.30 8.90
C HIS A 19 13.09 -1.33 7.92
N PHE A 20 12.10 -1.77 7.13
CA PHE A 20 11.36 -0.86 6.28
C PHE A 20 10.50 0.09 7.12
N PRO A 21 10.47 1.39 6.79
CA PRO A 21 9.91 2.40 7.70
C PRO A 21 8.38 2.40 7.78
N VAL A 22 7.69 1.70 6.86
CA VAL A 22 6.23 1.62 6.81
C VAL A 22 5.77 0.19 7.11
N LYS A 23 4.75 0.06 7.96
CA LYS A 23 4.19 -1.24 8.36
C LYS A 23 3.47 -1.90 7.19
N ALA A 24 3.72 -3.20 7.00
CA ALA A 24 3.02 -4.05 6.02
C ALA A 24 1.49 -3.94 6.12
N SER A 25 0.94 -3.91 7.34
CA SER A 25 -0.51 -3.77 7.55
C SER A 25 -1.06 -2.42 7.07
N ALA A 26 -0.30 -1.33 7.22
CA ALA A 26 -0.68 -0.02 6.72
C ALA A 26 -0.67 0.02 5.18
N LEU A 27 0.31 -0.64 4.56
CA LEU A 27 0.39 -0.78 3.10
C LEU A 27 -0.79 -1.59 2.56
N ALA A 28 -1.06 -2.76 3.14
CA ALA A 28 -2.20 -3.60 2.77
C ALA A 28 -3.53 -2.85 2.90
N LYS A 29 -3.76 -2.14 4.02
CA LYS A 29 -4.95 -1.31 4.23
C LYS A 29 -5.07 -0.18 3.20
N ALA A 30 -3.95 0.41 2.78
CA ALA A 30 -3.90 1.43 1.73
C ALA A 30 -4.06 0.88 0.30
N GLY A 31 -4.33 -0.42 0.14
CA GLY A 31 -4.57 -1.06 -1.16
C GLY A 31 -3.33 -1.67 -1.82
N PHE A 32 -2.19 -1.66 -1.15
CA PHE A 32 -0.91 -2.15 -1.68
C PHE A 32 -0.64 -3.61 -1.33
N PHE A 33 -0.05 -4.34 -2.27
CA PHE A 33 0.56 -5.66 -2.04
C PHE A 33 2.04 -5.62 -2.38
N PHE A 34 2.82 -6.48 -1.73
CA PHE A 34 4.25 -6.58 -1.94
C PHE A 34 4.58 -7.26 -3.27
N ILE A 35 5.45 -6.63 -4.06
CA ILE A 35 5.91 -7.19 -5.35
C ILE A 35 7.42 -7.46 -5.36
N GLY A 36 8.19 -6.85 -4.45
CA GLY A 36 9.64 -6.96 -4.40
C GLY A 36 10.34 -6.58 -5.73
N PRO A 37 11.66 -6.75 -5.81
CA PRO A 37 12.59 -6.85 -4.67
C PRO A 37 12.64 -5.54 -3.87
N GLY A 38 13.23 -5.58 -2.66
CA GLY A 38 13.34 -4.42 -1.78
C GLY A 38 12.00 -4.08 -1.10
N ASP A 39 11.59 -2.82 -1.19
CA ASP A 39 10.40 -2.27 -0.52
C ASP A 39 9.27 -1.92 -1.51
N ARG A 40 9.28 -2.58 -2.68
CA ARG A 40 8.34 -2.31 -3.78
C ARG A 40 6.96 -2.88 -3.50
N VAL A 41 5.96 -2.06 -3.72
CA VAL A 41 4.55 -2.43 -3.62
C VAL A 41 3.75 -1.95 -4.83
N GLU A 42 2.63 -2.61 -5.11
CA GLU A 42 1.70 -2.25 -6.18
C GLU A 42 0.27 -2.17 -5.65
N CYS A 43 -0.51 -1.20 -6.11
CA CYS A 43 -1.91 -1.08 -5.74
C CYS A 43 -2.79 -2.04 -6.56
N ALA A 44 -3.64 -2.81 -5.89
CA ALA A 44 -4.57 -3.74 -6.54
C ALA A 44 -5.70 -3.06 -7.34
N PHE A 45 -5.89 -1.74 -7.19
CA PHE A 45 -7.00 -1.00 -7.77
C PHE A 45 -6.58 -0.12 -8.94
N CYS A 46 -5.48 0.63 -8.80
CA CYS A 46 -4.98 1.51 -9.86
C CYS A 46 -3.70 1.00 -10.54
N GLY A 47 -3.08 -0.09 -10.06
CA GLY A 47 -1.79 -0.57 -10.56
C GLY A 47 -0.59 0.33 -10.21
N GLY A 48 -0.81 1.40 -9.42
CA GLY A 48 0.23 2.32 -9.01
C GLY A 48 1.31 1.65 -8.18
N ARG A 49 2.59 1.84 -8.58
CA ARG A 49 3.76 1.23 -7.91
C ARG A 49 4.50 2.26 -7.07
N VAL A 50 4.89 1.86 -5.86
CA VAL A 50 5.64 2.70 -4.92
C VAL A 50 6.83 1.91 -4.36
N SER A 51 7.95 2.60 -4.16
CA SER A 51 9.16 2.07 -3.54
C SER A 51 9.95 3.22 -2.90
N LYS A 52 11.10 2.93 -2.29
CA LYS A 52 11.94 3.93 -1.60
C LYS A 52 11.16 4.63 -0.48
N TRP A 53 10.56 3.83 0.38
CA TRP A 53 9.90 4.28 1.60
C TRP A 53 10.94 4.83 2.57
N VAL A 54 10.63 5.96 3.18
CA VAL A 54 11.47 6.67 4.14
C VAL A 54 10.74 6.87 5.46
N PRO A 55 11.46 7.03 6.59
CA PRO A 55 10.84 7.37 7.87
C PRO A 55 9.92 8.59 7.75
N GLY A 56 8.70 8.48 8.30
CA GLY A 56 7.67 9.52 8.23
C GLY A 56 6.67 9.37 7.08
N ASP A 57 6.92 8.47 6.12
CA ASP A 57 5.96 8.20 5.05
C ASP A 57 4.65 7.61 5.57
N SER A 58 3.54 8.13 5.06
CA SER A 58 2.22 7.51 5.18
C SER A 58 1.90 6.71 3.93
N ALA A 59 1.51 5.43 4.09
CA ALA A 59 1.08 4.59 2.96
C ALA A 59 -0.08 5.23 2.18
N LEU A 60 -1.12 5.67 2.89
CA LEU A 60 -2.26 6.35 2.28
C LEU A 60 -1.89 7.74 1.75
N GLY A 61 -1.07 8.50 2.49
CA GLY A 61 -0.65 9.84 2.07
C GLY A 61 0.15 9.84 0.77
N LYS A 62 1.12 8.93 0.64
CA LYS A 62 1.83 8.72 -0.64
C LYS A 62 0.91 8.24 -1.75
N HIS A 63 -0.03 7.35 -1.44
CA HIS A 63 -1.02 6.88 -2.41
C HIS A 63 -1.88 8.03 -2.94
N GLN A 64 -2.42 8.86 -2.04
CA GLN A 64 -3.19 10.06 -2.36
C GLN A 64 -2.41 11.04 -3.23
N HIS A 65 -1.14 11.29 -2.88
CA HIS A 65 -0.30 12.23 -3.59
C HIS A 65 0.06 11.75 -5.01
N LEU A 66 0.41 10.47 -5.16
CA LEU A 66 0.92 9.93 -6.44
C LEU A 66 -0.19 9.42 -7.37
N PHE A 67 -1.29 8.89 -6.82
CA PHE A 67 -2.40 8.31 -7.59
C PHE A 67 -3.76 8.80 -7.04
N PRO A 68 -4.04 10.11 -7.15
CA PRO A 68 -5.21 10.73 -6.52
C PRO A 68 -6.56 10.22 -7.04
N THR A 69 -6.61 9.68 -8.26
CA THR A 69 -7.82 9.14 -8.90
C THR A 69 -8.04 7.65 -8.61
N CYS A 70 -7.28 7.07 -7.67
CA CYS A 70 -7.45 5.68 -7.29
C CYS A 70 -8.73 5.50 -6.48
N LEU A 71 -9.60 4.57 -6.91
CA LEU A 71 -10.87 4.27 -6.25
C LEU A 71 -10.71 3.93 -4.76
N ILE A 72 -9.62 3.27 -4.36
CA ILE A 72 -9.41 2.95 -2.93
C ILE A 72 -9.04 4.20 -2.11
N VAL A 73 -8.32 5.15 -2.72
CA VAL A 73 -7.97 6.42 -2.09
C VAL A 73 -9.22 7.24 -1.84
N GLU A 74 -10.09 7.37 -2.84
CA GLU A 74 -11.37 8.08 -2.73
C GLU A 74 -12.21 7.48 -1.58
N ASN A 75 -12.37 6.15 -1.58
CA ASN A 75 -13.15 5.43 -0.57
C ASN A 75 -12.58 5.55 0.85
N LEU A 76 -11.25 5.54 1.01
CA LEU A 76 -10.61 5.63 2.33
C LEU A 76 -10.59 7.06 2.87
N SER A 77 -10.52 8.07 1.98
CA SER A 77 -10.55 9.48 2.37
C SER A 77 -11.91 9.89 2.96
N MET A 78 -12.98 9.20 2.56
CA MET A 78 -14.33 9.41 3.11
C MET A 78 -14.58 8.73 4.46
N LYS A 79 -13.75 7.77 4.88
CA LYS A 79 -13.90 7.06 6.17
C LYS A 79 -13.12 7.71 7.33
N GLY A 80 -12.49 8.86 7.07
CA GLY A 80 -11.75 9.65 8.07
C GLY A 80 -12.53 10.83 8.64
N GLN A 81 -13.83 10.94 8.35
CA GLN A 81 -14.79 11.87 8.96
C GLN A 81 -15.77 11.11 9.85
#